data_AF-A0A1Y1MLC3-F1
#
_entry.id   AF-A0A1Y1MLC3-F1
#
_cell.length_a   1.000
_cell.length_b   1.000
_cell.length_c   1.000
_cell.angle_alpha   90.00
_cell.angle_beta   90.00
_cell.angle_gamma   90.00
#
_symmetry.space_group_name_H-M   'P 1'
#
loop_
_entity.id
_entity.type
_entity.pdbx_description
1 polymer ?
#
loop_
_entity_poly.entity_id
_entity_poly.type
_entity_poly.pdbx_seq_one_letter_code
_entity_poly.pdbx_strand_id
1 'polypeptide(L)'
;MRNIAEVMANGTKEKWDPALSRLLTSLQQAKELPSTEEELGFLSNLLQSKELHALVNVHNKIISNGASDKFFPMLSTSMHVMFDVLEVLAPKTPLSEDCKELFYLLQRPHVQGLLCAHDAIAQKDYYPHLPEIPVEVDEDEETIKIVQLVKSNEPLVSAGFEISVA
;
A
#
# COMPACT_ATOMS: atom_id res chain seq x y z
N MET A 1 -11.10 -27.86 -14.32
CA MET A 1 -10.75 -26.44 -14.08
C MET A 1 -11.89 -25.81 -13.31
N ARG A 2 -11.66 -25.38 -12.05
CA ARG A 2 -12.69 -24.69 -11.26
C ARG A 2 -12.88 -23.30 -11.86
N ASN A 3 -14.14 -22.94 -12.13
CA ASN A 3 -14.48 -21.65 -12.72
C ASN A 3 -14.09 -20.54 -11.74
N ILE A 4 -13.23 -19.62 -12.15
CA ILE A 4 -12.78 -18.50 -11.30
C ILE A 4 -14.00 -17.62 -10.90
N ALA A 5 -15.05 -17.63 -11.72
CA ALA A 5 -16.33 -16.98 -11.42
C ALA A 5 -17.16 -17.68 -10.32
N GLU A 6 -17.02 -19.00 -10.13
CA GLU A 6 -17.76 -19.74 -9.08
C GLU A 6 -17.24 -19.43 -7.66
N VAL A 7 -15.99 -18.98 -7.51
CA VAL A 7 -15.46 -18.54 -6.22
C VAL A 7 -16.12 -17.22 -5.75
N MET A 8 -16.66 -16.44 -6.69
CA MET A 8 -17.22 -15.11 -6.42
C MET A 8 -18.75 -15.09 -6.32
N ALA A 9 -19.43 -16.17 -6.73
CA ALA A 9 -20.88 -16.25 -6.78
C ALA A 9 -21.43 -17.12 -5.64
N ASN A 10 -21.35 -16.65 -4.41
CA ASN A 10 -22.25 -17.15 -3.38
C ASN A 10 -22.82 -16.00 -2.57
N GLY A 11 -24.12 -15.81 -2.74
CA GLY A 11 -24.91 -14.75 -2.14
C GLY A 11 -24.71 -14.71 -0.62
N THR A 12 -24.23 -13.58 -0.13
CA THR A 12 -24.21 -13.29 1.30
C THR A 12 -24.88 -11.94 1.47
N LYS A 13 -25.97 -11.92 2.26
CA LYS A 13 -26.53 -10.68 2.85
C LYS A 13 -25.36 -9.79 3.25
N GLU A 14 -25.38 -8.50 2.90
CA GLU A 14 -24.30 -7.53 3.15
C GLU A 14 -23.74 -7.72 4.57
N LYS A 15 -22.67 -8.51 4.69
CA LYS A 15 -22.02 -8.79 5.96
C LYS A 15 -20.94 -7.74 6.08
N TRP A 16 -21.28 -6.68 6.81
CA TRP A 16 -20.32 -5.63 7.15
C TRP A 16 -19.14 -6.25 7.88
N ASP A 17 -17.94 -5.81 7.50
CA ASP A 17 -16.71 -6.28 8.11
C ASP A 17 -16.68 -5.92 9.62
N PRO A 18 -16.43 -6.88 10.53
CA PRO A 18 -16.43 -6.61 11.96
C PRO A 18 -15.35 -5.63 12.44
N ALA A 19 -14.20 -5.53 11.75
CA ALA A 19 -13.17 -4.58 12.13
C ALA A 19 -13.61 -3.15 11.81
N LEU A 20 -14.16 -2.92 10.62
CA LEU A 20 -14.73 -1.62 10.24
C LEU A 20 -15.90 -1.21 11.16
N SER A 21 -16.80 -2.12 11.49
CA SER A 21 -17.90 -1.84 12.44
C SER A 21 -17.41 -1.48 13.85
N ARG A 22 -16.30 -2.08 14.30
CA ARG A 22 -15.67 -1.72 15.58
C ARG A 22 -15.04 -0.34 15.50
N LEU A 23 -14.31 -0.03 14.42
CA LEU A 23 -13.73 1.29 14.21
C LEU A 23 -14.79 2.39 14.20
N LEU A 24 -15.93 2.16 13.53
CA LEU A 24 -17.04 3.12 13.51
C LEU A 24 -17.62 3.34 14.91
N THR A 25 -17.81 2.28 15.69
CA THR A 25 -18.24 2.38 17.10
C THR A 25 -17.24 3.19 17.93
N SER A 26 -15.94 2.92 17.76
CA SER A 26 -14.87 3.66 18.45
C SER A 26 -14.86 5.13 18.07
N LEU A 27 -15.06 5.46 16.80
CA LEU A 27 -15.17 6.84 16.32
C LEU A 27 -16.34 7.59 16.97
N GLN A 28 -17.50 6.94 17.07
CA GLN A 28 -18.71 7.52 17.69
C GLN A 28 -18.57 7.72 19.20
N GLN A 29 -17.73 6.90 19.86
CA GLN A 29 -17.49 6.98 21.30
C GLN A 29 -16.36 7.96 21.67
N ALA A 30 -15.57 8.39 20.69
CA ALA A 30 -14.47 9.30 20.91
C ALA A 30 -15.01 10.72 21.15
N LYS A 31 -15.09 11.10 22.44
CA LYS A 31 -15.64 12.39 22.88
C LYS A 31 -14.64 13.55 22.83
N GLU A 32 -13.34 13.26 22.73
CA GLU A 32 -12.25 14.24 22.84
C GLU A 32 -11.17 14.02 21.77
N LEU A 33 -11.58 13.81 20.52
CA LEU A 33 -10.63 13.86 19.41
C LEU A 33 -10.35 15.34 19.07
N PRO A 34 -9.08 15.78 19.01
CA PRO A 34 -8.71 17.08 18.49
C PRO A 34 -8.85 17.05 16.96
N SER A 35 -10.09 17.04 16.47
CA SER A 35 -10.41 16.94 15.05
C SER A 35 -11.65 17.77 14.74
N THR A 36 -11.75 18.21 13.49
CA THR A 36 -12.90 18.96 13.01
C THR A 36 -14.12 18.06 12.81
N GLU A 37 -15.33 18.61 12.91
CA GLU A 37 -16.57 17.88 12.61
C GLU A 37 -16.59 17.35 11.17
N GLU A 38 -15.94 18.07 10.25
CA GLU A 38 -15.77 17.66 8.84
C GLU A 38 -14.92 16.40 8.71
N GLU A 39 -13.77 16.33 9.38
CA GLU A 39 -12.89 15.15 9.38
C GLU A 39 -13.57 13.93 10.00
N LEU A 40 -14.28 14.12 11.11
CA LEU A 40 -15.05 13.05 11.76
C LEU A 40 -16.21 12.57 10.88
N GLY A 41 -16.92 13.50 10.23
CA GLY A 41 -17.96 13.20 9.27
C GLY A 41 -17.43 12.42 8.06
N PHE A 42 -16.29 12.84 7.51
CA PHE A 42 -15.60 12.13 6.44
C PHE A 42 -15.25 10.69 6.84
N LEU A 43 -14.61 10.50 7.99
CA LEU A 43 -14.19 9.17 8.45
C LEU A 43 -15.41 8.27 8.74
N SER A 44 -16.47 8.82 9.33
CA SER A 44 -17.72 8.09 9.54
C SER A 44 -18.31 7.62 8.21
N ASN A 45 -18.36 8.49 7.20
CA ASN A 45 -18.87 8.14 5.86
C ASN A 45 -17.99 7.09 5.18
N LEU A 46 -16.66 7.22 5.28
CA LEU A 46 -15.71 6.25 4.73
C LEU A 46 -15.86 4.88 5.38
N LEU A 47 -15.98 4.81 6.71
CA LEU A 47 -16.15 3.54 7.44
C LEU A 47 -17.49 2.86 7.18
N GLN A 48 -18.50 3.60 6.72
CA GLN A 48 -19.81 3.07 6.32
C GLN A 48 -19.89 2.76 4.81
N SER A 49 -18.85 3.06 4.03
CA SER A 49 -18.83 2.82 2.58
C SER A 49 -18.92 1.32 2.27
N LYS A 50 -19.86 0.97 1.40
CA LYS A 50 -20.03 -0.41 0.91
C LYS A 50 -18.80 -0.89 0.16
N GLU A 51 -18.16 0.00 -0.57
CA GLU A 51 -16.95 -0.26 -1.35
C GLU A 51 -15.78 -0.62 -0.43
N LEU A 52 -15.59 0.12 0.67
CA LEU A 52 -14.55 -0.17 1.65
C LEU A 52 -14.80 -1.53 2.33
N HIS A 53 -16.04 -1.80 2.74
CA HIS A 53 -16.39 -3.11 3.31
C HIS A 53 -16.16 -4.26 2.33
N ALA A 54 -16.50 -4.08 1.05
CA ALA A 54 -16.23 -5.09 0.02
C ALA A 54 -14.72 -5.33 -0.14
N LEU A 55 -13.92 -4.26 -0.18
CA LEU A 55 -12.46 -4.33 -0.29
C LEU A 55 -11.83 -5.08 0.90
N VAL A 56 -12.21 -4.71 2.13
CA VAL A 56 -11.70 -5.37 3.35
C VAL A 56 -12.14 -6.84 3.41
N ASN A 57 -13.36 -7.15 2.98
CA ASN A 57 -13.83 -8.55 2.90
C ASN A 57 -13.00 -9.38 1.91
N VAL A 58 -12.64 -8.82 0.75
CA VAL A 58 -11.76 -9.47 -0.22
C VAL A 58 -10.35 -9.63 0.37
N HIS A 59 -9.80 -8.58 0.96
CA HIS A 59 -8.50 -8.61 1.64
C HIS A 59 -8.44 -9.73 2.69
N ASN A 60 -9.42 -9.79 3.59
CA ASN A 60 -9.49 -10.80 4.65
C ASN A 60 -9.56 -12.23 4.09
N LYS A 61 -10.28 -12.44 2.98
CA LYS A 61 -10.33 -13.74 2.28
C LYS A 61 -8.98 -14.11 1.68
N ILE A 62 -8.29 -13.16 1.04
CA ILE A 62 -6.95 -13.39 0.46
C ILE A 62 -5.96 -13.76 1.57
N ILE A 63 -5.93 -13.00 2.66
CA ILE A 63 -5.03 -13.27 3.80
C ILE A 63 -5.35 -14.62 4.44
N SER A 64 -6.62 -14.94 4.68
CA SER A 64 -7.03 -16.23 5.26
C SER A 64 -6.61 -17.43 4.40
N ASN A 65 -6.72 -17.31 3.07
CA ASN A 65 -6.25 -18.35 2.16
C ASN A 65 -4.73 -18.40 2.03
N GLY A 66 -4.05 -17.24 2.07
CA GLY A 66 -2.61 -17.11 1.95
C GLY A 66 -1.82 -17.47 3.21
N ALA A 67 -2.46 -17.45 4.38
CA ALA A 67 -1.86 -17.80 5.67
C ALA A 67 -1.57 -19.31 5.86
N SER A 68 -1.78 -20.13 4.83
CA SER A 68 -1.37 -21.53 4.89
C SER A 68 0.14 -21.64 4.71
N ASP A 69 0.85 -22.10 5.75
CA ASP A 69 2.29 -22.42 5.73
C ASP A 69 2.69 -23.50 4.70
N LYS A 70 1.75 -23.98 3.89
CA LYS A 70 1.97 -24.99 2.85
C LYS A 70 2.75 -24.46 1.65
N PHE A 71 2.73 -23.15 1.41
CA PHE A 71 3.35 -22.56 0.22
C PHE A 71 4.24 -21.39 0.61
N PHE A 72 5.56 -21.61 0.53
CA PHE A 72 6.57 -20.57 0.64
C PHE A 72 7.44 -20.59 -0.61
N PRO A 73 7.88 -19.42 -1.10
CA PRO A 73 8.80 -19.35 -2.23
C PRO A 73 10.14 -19.98 -1.82
N MET A 74 10.66 -20.88 -2.66
CA MET A 74 11.98 -21.50 -2.43
C MET A 74 13.13 -20.52 -2.74
N LEU A 75 12.88 -19.59 -3.67
CA LEU A 75 13.79 -18.53 -4.09
C LEU A 75 13.00 -17.25 -4.36
N SER A 76 13.68 -16.12 -4.48
CA SER A 76 13.07 -14.82 -4.81
C SER A 76 13.64 -14.20 -6.09
N THR A 77 14.41 -14.97 -6.86
CA THR A 77 15.20 -14.51 -8.01
C THR A 77 15.10 -15.45 -9.21
N SER A 78 13.92 -16.04 -9.44
CA SER A 78 13.67 -16.98 -10.54
C SER A 78 13.97 -16.39 -11.91
N MET A 79 13.78 -15.08 -12.11
CA MET A 79 14.18 -14.41 -13.36
C MET A 79 15.68 -14.48 -13.60
N HIS A 80 16.50 -14.26 -12.56
CA HIS A 80 17.95 -14.36 -12.67
C HIS A 80 18.38 -15.79 -13.02
N VAL A 81 17.80 -16.78 -12.33
CA VAL A 81 18.05 -18.20 -12.62
C VAL A 81 17.67 -18.56 -14.06
N MET A 82 16.55 -18.04 -14.57
CA MET A 82 16.17 -18.23 -15.98
C MET A 82 17.22 -17.68 -16.94
N PHE A 83 17.77 -16.48 -16.68
CA PHE A 83 18.85 -15.94 -17.52
C PHE A 83 20.09 -16.84 -17.50
N ASP A 84 20.53 -17.30 -16.31
CA ASP A 84 21.65 -18.24 -16.19
C ASP A 84 21.39 -19.53 -16.98
N VAL A 85 20.16 -20.05 -16.94
CA VAL A 85 19.76 -21.24 -17.72
C VAL A 85 19.80 -20.97 -19.22
N LEU A 86 19.34 -19.80 -19.68
CA LEU A 86 19.41 -19.42 -21.09
C LEU A 86 20.85 -19.33 -21.58
N GLU A 87 21.78 -18.79 -20.78
CA GLU A 87 23.22 -18.76 -21.11
C GLU A 87 23.80 -20.17 -21.27
N VAL A 88 23.40 -21.11 -20.41
CA VAL A 88 23.84 -22.52 -20.48
C VAL A 88 23.21 -23.25 -21.67
N LEU A 89 21.99 -22.91 -22.07
CA LEU A 89 21.25 -23.55 -23.16
C LEU A 89 21.66 -23.03 -24.54
N ALA A 90 21.97 -21.74 -24.67
CA ALA A 90 22.31 -21.10 -25.94
C ALA A 90 23.31 -21.90 -26.81
N PRO A 91 24.50 -22.31 -26.30
CA PRO A 91 25.45 -23.08 -27.10
C PRO A 91 24.99 -24.51 -27.42
N LYS A 92 23.99 -25.04 -26.70
CA LYS A 92 23.46 -26.40 -26.88
C LYS A 92 22.30 -26.47 -27.86
N THR A 93 21.72 -25.33 -28.22
CA THR A 93 20.58 -25.26 -29.15
C THR A 93 20.84 -25.91 -30.53
N PRO A 94 22.04 -25.88 -31.14
CA PRO A 94 22.29 -26.57 -32.41
C PRO A 94 22.52 -28.08 -32.23
N LEU A 95 22.76 -28.55 -31.00
CA LEU A 95 23.16 -29.92 -30.68
C LEU A 95 21.99 -30.78 -30.19
N SER A 96 20.89 -30.15 -29.76
CA SER A 96 19.74 -30.82 -29.15
C SER A 96 18.47 -30.02 -29.41
N GLU A 97 17.48 -30.67 -30.04
CA GLU A 97 16.16 -30.06 -30.27
C GLU A 97 15.42 -29.81 -28.94
N ASP A 98 15.60 -30.66 -27.91
CA ASP A 98 15.04 -30.40 -26.57
C ASP A 98 15.62 -29.12 -25.95
N CYS A 99 16.94 -28.90 -26.06
CA CYS A 99 17.58 -27.68 -25.56
C CYS A 99 17.06 -26.44 -26.29
N LYS A 100 16.86 -26.56 -27.60
CA LYS A 100 16.31 -25.50 -28.44
C LYS A 100 14.86 -25.19 -28.10
N GLU A 101 14.02 -26.21 -27.91
CA GLU A 101 12.64 -26.03 -27.48
C GLU A 101 12.56 -25.33 -26.13
N LEU A 102 13.34 -25.80 -25.14
CA LEU A 102 13.37 -25.18 -23.81
C LEU A 102 13.89 -23.73 -23.86
N PHE A 103 14.94 -23.47 -24.65
CA PHE A 103 15.48 -22.11 -24.83
C PHE A 103 14.42 -21.14 -25.34
N TYR A 104 13.62 -21.53 -26.34
CA TYR A 104 12.53 -20.69 -26.84
C TYR A 104 11.32 -20.65 -25.93
N LEU A 105 11.02 -21.72 -25.18
CA LEU A 105 9.93 -21.76 -24.21
C LEU A 105 10.17 -20.74 -23.08
N LEU A 106 11.37 -20.71 -22.50
CA LEU A 106 11.73 -19.79 -21.42
C LEU A 106 11.65 -18.31 -21.84
N GLN A 107 11.83 -18.03 -23.13
CA GLN A 107 11.70 -16.67 -23.68
C GLN A 107 10.26 -16.25 -23.98
N ARG A 108 9.27 -17.14 -23.80
CA ARG A 108 7.88 -16.78 -24.06
C ARG A 108 7.40 -15.75 -23.02
N PRO A 109 6.67 -14.69 -23.44
CA PRO A 109 6.25 -13.63 -22.52
C PRO A 109 5.45 -14.09 -21.30
N HIS A 110 4.62 -15.14 -21.45
CA HIS A 110 3.85 -15.69 -20.33
C HIS A 110 4.71 -16.47 -19.34
N VAL A 111 5.80 -17.09 -19.78
CA VAL A 111 6.75 -17.77 -18.89
C VAL A 111 7.54 -16.73 -18.11
N GLN A 112 8.09 -15.72 -18.80
CA GLN A 112 8.79 -14.60 -18.15
C GLN A 112 7.87 -13.84 -17.19
N GLY A 113 6.62 -13.58 -17.60
CA GLY A 113 5.61 -12.95 -16.75
C GLY A 113 5.29 -13.75 -15.50
N LEU A 114 5.24 -15.09 -15.60
CA LEU A 114 5.05 -15.96 -14.43
C LEU A 114 6.25 -15.88 -13.47
N LEU A 115 7.48 -15.92 -13.98
CA LEU A 115 8.69 -15.82 -13.14
C LEU A 115 8.84 -14.44 -12.50
N CYS A 116 8.50 -13.37 -13.23
CA CYS A 116 8.45 -12.02 -12.70
C CYS A 116 7.42 -11.88 -11.58
N ALA A 117 6.20 -12.39 -11.79
CA ALA A 117 5.16 -12.39 -10.76
C ALA A 117 5.55 -13.22 -9.54
N HIS A 118 6.22 -14.36 -9.74
CA HIS A 118 6.80 -15.15 -8.67
C HIS A 118 7.78 -14.32 -7.82
N ASP A 119 8.74 -13.65 -8.45
CA ASP A 119 9.76 -12.86 -7.75
C ASP A 119 9.12 -11.69 -6.98
N ALA A 120 8.16 -10.97 -7.56
CA ALA A 120 7.44 -9.89 -6.88
C ALA A 120 6.68 -10.38 -5.63
N ILE A 121 6.01 -11.53 -5.71
CA ILE A 121 5.32 -12.14 -4.56
C ILE A 121 6.34 -12.61 -3.51
N ALA A 122 7.43 -13.24 -3.94
CA ALA A 122 8.45 -13.79 -3.05
C ALA A 122 9.22 -12.70 -2.29
N GLN A 123 9.50 -11.58 -2.96
CA GLN A 123 10.15 -10.40 -2.38
C GLN A 123 9.20 -9.53 -1.58
N LYS A 124 7.90 -9.82 -1.62
CA LYS A 124 6.85 -9.01 -0.98
C LYS A 124 6.82 -7.57 -1.52
N ASP A 125 7.15 -7.39 -2.80
CA ASP A 125 7.18 -6.11 -3.52
C ASP A 125 5.78 -5.51 -3.78
N TYR A 126 4.74 -6.17 -3.28
CA TYR A 126 3.37 -5.66 -3.27
C TYR A 126 3.03 -4.86 -2.01
N TYR A 127 3.90 -4.84 -0.98
CA TYR A 127 3.69 -3.98 0.17
C TYR A 127 4.04 -2.53 -0.17
N PRO A 128 3.23 -1.56 0.26
CA PRO A 128 3.57 -0.16 0.07
C PRO A 128 4.86 0.16 0.83
N HIS A 129 5.81 0.79 0.15
CA HIS A 129 6.97 1.38 0.80
C HIS A 129 6.49 2.57 1.63
N LEU A 130 6.51 2.42 2.96
CA LEU A 130 6.22 3.54 3.85
C LEU A 130 7.44 4.49 3.85
N PRO A 131 7.22 5.81 3.82
CA PRO A 131 8.30 6.75 4.09
C PRO A 131 8.88 6.47 5.48
N GLU A 132 10.18 6.71 5.64
CA GLU A 132 10.81 6.62 6.96
C GLU A 132 10.09 7.58 7.91
N ILE A 133 9.74 7.09 9.11
CA ILE A 133 9.14 7.91 10.15
C ILE A 133 10.17 8.99 10.50
N PRO A 134 9.84 10.29 10.42
CA PRO A 134 10.75 11.33 10.86
C PRO A 134 11.18 11.04 12.30
N VAL A 135 12.48 11.08 12.56
CA VAL A 135 12.99 11.04 13.92
C VAL A 135 12.39 12.25 14.65
N GLU A 136 11.74 12.02 15.80
CA GLU A 136 11.34 13.11 16.68
C GLU A 136 12.62 13.85 17.08
N VAL A 137 12.87 14.98 16.43
CA VAL A 137 13.81 15.98 16.90
C VAL A 137 13.13 16.60 18.11
N ASP A 138 13.77 16.47 19.28
CA ASP A 138 13.31 17.12 20.52
C ASP A 138 12.94 18.59 20.21
N GLU A 139 11.79 19.05 20.70
CA GLU A 139 11.21 20.40 20.48
C GLU A 139 12.08 21.57 20.99
N ASP A 140 13.34 21.31 21.37
CA ASP A 140 14.31 22.32 21.78
C ASP A 140 14.95 23.06 20.59
N GLU A 141 14.58 22.72 19.34
CA GLU A 141 15.01 23.44 18.15
C GLU A 141 14.18 24.72 17.95
N GLU A 142 14.61 25.77 18.67
CA GLU A 142 14.42 27.21 18.43
C GLU A 142 13.18 27.59 17.57
N THR A 143 12.04 27.82 18.24
CA THR A 143 10.80 28.25 17.57
C THR A 143 10.99 29.58 16.85
N ILE A 144 11.05 29.55 15.52
CA ILE A 144 11.13 30.77 14.69
C ILE A 144 9.76 31.46 14.67
N LYS A 145 9.62 32.58 15.38
CA LYS A 145 8.44 33.46 15.28
C LYS A 145 8.47 34.22 13.95
N ILE A 146 7.68 33.79 12.98
CA ILE A 146 7.45 34.54 11.74
C ILE A 146 6.42 35.63 12.04
N VAL A 147 6.85 36.90 12.02
CA VAL A 147 5.97 38.06 12.15
C VAL A 147 5.55 38.57 10.77
N GLN A 148 4.25 38.75 10.55
CA GLN A 148 3.73 39.41 9.35
C GLN A 148 3.74 40.92 9.56
N LEU A 149 4.58 41.63 8.80
CA LEU A 149 4.59 43.09 8.79
C LEU A 149 3.41 43.61 7.97
N VAL A 150 2.41 44.16 8.65
CA VAL A 150 1.29 44.86 8.02
C VAL A 150 1.64 46.35 7.94
N LYS A 151 2.00 46.85 6.76
CA LYS A 151 2.23 48.29 6.56
C LYS A 151 0.88 48.98 6.39
N SER A 152 0.38 49.64 7.44
CA SER A 152 -0.70 50.61 7.31
C SER A 152 -0.18 51.89 6.64
N ASN A 153 -1.01 52.53 5.80
CA ASN A 153 -0.67 53.78 5.10
C ASN A 153 -0.92 55.03 5.98
N GLU A 154 -0.75 54.94 7.30
CA GLU A 154 -0.87 56.10 8.18
C GLU A 154 0.49 56.79 8.38
N PRO A 155 0.56 58.14 8.34
CA PRO A 155 1.81 58.87 8.48
C PRO A 155 2.34 58.77 9.92
N LEU A 156 3.58 58.30 10.05
CA LEU A 156 4.29 58.09 11.31
C LEU A 156 4.58 59.43 12.01
N VAL A 157 3.65 59.87 12.85
CA VAL A 157 3.90 60.92 13.84
C VAL A 157 3.28 60.50 15.16
N SER A 158 4.16 60.26 16.13
CA SER A 158 3.91 60.05 17.58
C SER A 158 3.76 58.61 18.09
N ALA A 159 4.90 58.06 18.50
CA ALA A 159 5.16 57.28 19.72
C ALA A 159 4.36 56.00 20.04
N GLY A 160 5.09 54.88 20.08
CA GLY A 160 4.71 53.64 20.78
C GLY A 160 4.71 52.42 19.86
N PHE A 161 5.83 51.69 19.78
CA PHE A 161 5.84 50.34 19.22
C PHE A 161 5.09 49.42 20.19
N GLU A 162 3.84 49.07 19.88
CA GLU A 162 3.20 47.89 20.48
C GLU A 162 3.42 46.69 19.55
N ILE A 163 4.24 45.77 20.03
CA ILE A 163 4.39 44.44 19.45
C ILE A 163 3.18 43.64 19.94
N SER A 164 2.19 43.37 19.08
CA SER A 164 1.19 42.34 19.38
C SER A 164 1.82 40.97 19.18
N VAL A 165 1.98 40.24 20.28
CA VAL A 165 2.33 38.83 20.29
C VAL A 165 1.02 38.05 20.16
N ALA A 166 0.90 37.18 19.15
CA ALA A 166 -0.05 36.08 19.19
C ALA A 166 0.57 34.90 19.97
#